data_AF-A0A6V7HVK3-F1
#
_entry.id   AF-A0A6V7HVK3-F1
#
_cell.length_a   1.000
_cell.length_b   1.000
_cell.length_c   1.000
_cell.angle_alpha   90.00
_cell.angle_beta   90.00
_cell.angle_gamma   90.00
#
_symmetry.space_group_name_H-M   'P 1'
#
loop_
_entity.id
_entity.type
_entity.pdbx_description
1 polymer ?
#
loop_
_entity_poly.entity_id
_entity_poly.type
_entity_poly.pdbx_seq_one_letter_code
_entity_poly.pdbx_strand_id
1 'polypeptide(L)' 'YEHLDELDIDALNNTKRADKHVLFFNRVPKVGSQTFMQLLRRLSMRNGFAFNRDQVQRVETIRLAPYEQ' A
#
# COMPACT_ATOMS: atom_id res chain seq x y z
N TYR A 1 1.19 30.51 16.12
CA TYR A 1 1.21 29.12 16.59
C TYR A 1 -0.01 28.46 16.01
N GLU A 2 0.24 27.59 15.04
CA GLU A 2 -0.73 27.03 14.10
C GLU A 2 -1.86 26.28 14.80
N HIS A 3 -3.08 26.44 14.27
CA HIS A 3 -4.22 25.57 14.57
C HIS A 3 -3.83 24.14 14.21
N LEU A 4 -3.50 23.34 15.21
CA LEU A 4 -3.60 21.89 15.11
C LEU A 4 -5.10 21.59 15.05
N ASP A 5 -5.68 21.67 13.85
CA ASP A 5 -6.97 21.07 13.59
C ASP A 5 -6.89 19.64 14.12
N GLU A 6 -7.69 19.32 15.13
CA GLU A 6 -7.74 17.97 15.70
C GLU A 6 -7.99 17.01 14.54
N LEU A 7 -6.94 16.27 14.17
CA LEU A 7 -7.02 15.30 13.08
C LEU A 7 -8.00 14.23 13.49
N ASP A 8 -9.24 14.37 13.02
CA ASP A 8 -10.28 13.39 13.26
C ASP A 8 -9.89 12.07 12.57
N ILE A 9 -9.59 11.07 13.41
CA ILE A 9 -9.19 9.73 12.97
C ILE A 9 -10.30 9.12 12.10
N ASP A 10 -11.56 9.42 12.40
CA ASP A 10 -12.70 8.93 11.63
C ASP A 10 -12.83 9.62 10.27
N ALA A 11 -12.41 10.88 10.14
CA ALA A 11 -12.35 11.59 8.87
C ALA A 11 -11.15 11.15 8.03
N LEU A 12 -10.03 10.78 8.66
CA LEU A 12 -8.81 10.35 7.98
C LEU A 12 -8.86 8.88 7.53
N ASN A 13 -9.67 8.07 8.22
CA ASN A 13 -9.81 6.65 7.91
C ASN A 13 -10.72 6.39 6.70
N ASN A 14 -10.11 6.36 5.51
CA ASN A 14 -10.79 6.03 4.26
C ASN A 14 -11.32 4.57 4.18
N THR A 15 -11.01 3.71 5.15
CA THR A 15 -11.51 2.32 5.23
C THR A 15 -12.54 2.12 6.34
N LYS A 16 -13.12 3.21 6.89
CA LYS A 16 -14.12 3.15 7.97
C LYS A 16 -15.33 2.24 7.68
N ARG A 17 -15.69 2.09 6.40
CA ARG A 17 -16.80 1.24 5.93
C ARG A 17 -16.33 -0.04 5.24
N ALA A 18 -15.07 -0.42 5.39
CA ALA A 18 -14.56 -1.63 4.76
C ALA A 18 -15.06 -2.88 5.51
N ASP A 19 -15.86 -3.71 4.85
CA ASP A 19 -16.30 -5.01 5.38
C ASP A 19 -15.15 -6.03 5.50
N LYS A 20 -14.01 -5.76 4.86
CA LYS A 20 -12.83 -6.62 4.87
C LYS A 20 -11.70 -5.94 5.63
N HIS A 21 -11.19 -6.61 6.66
CA HIS A 21 -10.00 -6.18 7.42
C HIS A 21 -8.67 -6.51 6.72
N VAL A 22 -8.68 -6.64 5.38
CA VAL A 22 -7.50 -7.03 4.59
C VAL A 22 -7.12 -5.87 3.67
N LEU A 23 -5.89 -5.39 3.80
CA LEU A 23 -5.32 -4.35 2.94
C LEU A 23 -4.43 -5.00 1.88
N PHE A 24 -4.85 -4.96 0.62
CA PHE A 24 -4.00 -5.30 -0.52
C PHE A 24 -3.37 -4.04 -1.09
N PHE A 25 -2.04 -4.04 -1.22
CA PHE A 25 -1.30 -2.94 -1.84
C PHE A 25 -0.44 -3.48 -2.98
N ASN A 26 -0.74 -3.10 -4.21
CA ASN A 26 0.04 -3.50 -5.37
C ASN A 26 1.43 -2.84 -5.32
N ARG A 27 2.46 -3.67 -5.16
CA ARG A 27 3.85 -3.24 -5.26
C ARG A 27 4.23 -3.06 -6.73
N VAL A 28 3.87 -1.93 -7.32
CA VAL A 28 4.47 -1.53 -8.60
C VAL A 28 5.96 -1.27 -8.33
N PRO A 29 6.90 -1.83 -9.12
CA PRO A 29 8.33 -1.58 -8.99
C PRO A 29 8.70 -0.19 -9.53
N LYS A 30 7.97 0.85 -9.11
CA LYS A 30 8.31 2.25 -9.32
C LYS A 30 8.63 2.86 -7.95
N VAL A 31 9.74 3.58 -7.92
CA VAL A 31 10.45 4.06 -6.72
C VAL A 31 9.48 4.65 -5.65
N GLY A 32 9.57 4.17 -4.40
CA GLY A 32 8.79 4.70 -3.27
C GLY A 32 8.16 3.67 -2.31
N SER A 33 7.95 2.42 -2.73
CA SER A 33 7.21 1.42 -1.93
C SER A 33 8.01 0.72 -0.82
N GLN A 34 9.33 0.94 -0.71
CA GLN A 34 10.17 0.28 0.31
C GLN A 34 9.86 0.79 1.73
N THR A 35 9.82 2.12 1.91
CA THR A 35 9.55 2.75 3.21
C THR A 35 8.13 2.43 3.69
N PHE A 36 7.16 2.39 2.77
CA PHE A 36 5.78 2.05 3.09
C PHE A 36 5.62 0.60 3.57
N MET A 37 6.32 -0.36 2.93
CA MET A 37 6.33 -1.75 3.42
C MET A 37 6.95 -1.88 4.81
N GLN A 38 8.03 -1.14 5.10
CA GLN A 38 8.60 -1.13 6.44
C GLN A 38 7.64 -0.54 7.48
N LEU A 39 6.91 0.52 7.11
CA LEU A 39 5.87 1.11 7.96
C LEU A 39 4.76 0.09 8.25
N LEU A 40 4.22 -0.57 7.22
CA LEU A 40 3.19 -1.61 7.38
C LEU A 40 3.69 -2.75 8.29
N ARG A 41 4.94 -3.18 8.15
CA ARG A 41 5.54 -4.19 9.03
C ARG A 41 5.63 -3.72 10.49
N ARG A 42 5.95 -2.45 10.74
CA ARG A 42 5.98 -1.91 12.11
C ARG A 42 4.58 -1.80 12.71
N LEU A 43 3.61 -1.35 11.91
CA LEU A 43 2.21 -1.27 12.33
C LEU A 43 1.62 -2.66 12.59
N SER A 44 2.04 -3.69 11.84
CA SER A 44 1.59 -5.06 12.04
C SER A 44 1.99 -5.58 13.42
N MET A 45 3.23 -5.33 13.83
CA MET A 45 3.72 -5.68 15.17
C MET A 45 3.02 -4.87 16.27
N ARG A 46 2.77 -3.58 16.05
CA ARG A 46 2.14 -2.70 17.05
C ARG A 46 0.65 -2.99 17.25
N ASN A 47 -0.07 -3.31 16.18
CA ASN A 47 -1.53 -3.47 16.18
C ASN A 47 -2.00 -4.92 16.06
N GLY A 48 -1.09 -5.90 15.98
CA GLY A 48 -1.42 -7.32 16.00
C GLY A 48 -2.05 -7.89 14.73
N PHE A 49 -1.78 -7.31 13.55
CA PHE A 49 -2.27 -7.86 12.28
C PHE A 49 -1.18 -8.63 11.51
N ALA A 50 -1.60 -9.56 10.64
CA ALA A 50 -0.70 -10.36 9.83
C ALA A 50 -0.12 -9.55 8.66
N PHE A 51 1.20 -9.64 8.44
CA PHE A 51 1.89 -8.98 7.32
C PHE A 51 2.51 -10.03 6.40
N ASN A 52 2.05 -10.06 5.15
CA ASN A 52 2.61 -10.92 4.10
C ASN A 52 3.21 -10.07 2.97
N ARG A 53 4.32 -10.56 2.42
CA ARG A 53 4.98 -9.96 1.25
C ARG A 53 5.26 -11.03 0.23
N ASP A 54 4.74 -10.83 -0.98
CA ASP A 54 4.99 -11.72 -2.11
C ASP A 54 6.45 -11.62 -2.58
N GLN A 55 6.96 -12.74 -3.06
CA GLN A 55 8.29 -12.79 -3.69
C GLN A 55 8.30 -11.94 -4.96
N VAL A 56 9.46 -11.40 -5.30
CA VAL A 56 9.64 -10.66 -6.55
C VAL A 56 9.55 -11.66 -7.69
N GLN A 57 8.44 -11.64 -8.42
CA GLN A 57 8.34 -12.35 -9.70
C GLN A 57 9.23 -11.66 -10.72
N ARG A 58 9.94 -12.46 -11.53
CA ARG A 58 10.64 -11.94 -12.71
C ARG A 58 9.59 -11.40 -13.67
N VAL A 59 9.58 -10.09 -13.86
CA VAL A 59 8.74 -9.45 -14.87
C VAL A 59 9.33 -9.74 -16.24
N GLU A 60 8.58 -10.44 -17.08
CA GLU A 60 8.93 -10.59 -18.49
C GLU A 60 8.50 -9.32 -19.22
N THR A 61 9.44 -8.73 -19.98
CA THR A 61 9.13 -7.58 -20.82
C THR A 61 8.33 -8.05 -22.03
N ILE A 62 7.01 -7.86 -22.00
CA ILE A 62 6.16 -8.10 -23.16
C ILE A 62 6.42 -7.00 -24.19
N ARG A 63 7.03 -7.35 -25.32
CA ARG A 63 7.07 -6.46 -26.49
C ARG A 63 5.73 -6.57 -27.21
N LEU A 64 4.90 -5.55 -27.10
CA LEU A 64 3.74 -5.42 -27.98
C LEU A 64 4.26 -5.13 -29.39
N ALA A 65 3.76 -5.88 -30.38
CA ALA A 65 4.01 -5.55 -31.78
C ALA A 65 3.47 -4.13 -32.05
N PRO A 66 4.17 -3.32 -32.86
CA PRO A 66 3.62 -2.03 -33.28
C PRO A 66 2.27 -2.28 -33.97
N TYR A 67 1.28 -1.45 -33.64
CA TYR A 67 0.00 -1.46 -34.32
C TYR A 67 0.27 -1.26 -35.82
N GLU A 68 -0.07 -2.23 -36.66
CA GLU A 68 -0.08 -2.04 -38.11
C GLU A 68 -1.16 -0.99 -38.40
N GLN A 69 -0.75 0.17 -38.93
CA GLN A 69 -1.64 1.26 -39.35
C GLN A 69 -2.21 0.99 -40.74
#